data_AF-A0A520AGT9-F1
#
_entry.id   AF-A0A520AGT9-F1
#
_cell.length_a   1.000
_cell.length_b   1.000
_cell.length_c   1.000
_cell.angle_alpha   90.00
_cell.angle_beta   90.00
_cell.angle_gamma   90.00
#
_symmetry.space_group_name_H-M   'P 1'
#
loop_
_entity.id
_entity.type
_entity.pdbx_description
1 polymer ?
#
loop_
_entity_poly.entity_id
_entity_poly.type
_entity_poly.pdbx_seq_one_letter_code
_entity_poly.pdbx_strand_id
1 'polypeptide(L)'
;MTADLKPVLDGLKPLSRLDSPREMIRQFTPNWFAATMGTGILALALPQVPGVGASLHPVGEALWYFNIALFTLFAGLYTARWTMFGHEARRIFGHNTVSMFIGTIPMGLATIINGFLAFGLPRFGAGVIPIAETLWWIDVAMSLACGVAIPYLMFTRHEHSLDGMTAV
;
A
#
# COMPACT_ATOMS: atom_id res chain seq x y z
N MET A 1 -34.34 11.82 36.27
CA MET A 1 -33.28 12.27 35.34
C MET A 1 -32.19 11.22 35.22
N THR A 2 -32.51 10.04 34.67
CA THR A 2 -31.52 9.00 34.36
C THR A 2 -31.43 8.90 32.84
N ALA A 3 -30.52 9.68 32.26
CA ALA A 3 -30.23 9.63 30.84
C ALA A 3 -29.66 8.25 30.49
N ASP A 4 -30.32 7.58 29.55
CA ASP A 4 -29.91 6.30 29.01
C ASP A 4 -28.59 6.48 28.24
N LEU A 5 -27.49 6.14 28.90
CA LEU A 5 -26.10 6.27 28.41
C LEU A 5 -25.66 5.13 27.49
N LYS A 6 -26.50 4.10 27.31
CA LYS A 6 -26.21 2.94 26.46
C LYS A 6 -25.98 3.24 24.97
N PRO A 7 -26.77 4.09 24.29
CA PRO A 7 -26.58 4.32 22.85
C PRO A 7 -25.27 5.07 22.54
N VAL A 8 -24.73 5.83 23.49
CA VAL A 8 -23.45 6.54 23.32
C VAL A 8 -22.26 5.58 23.44
N LEU A 9 -22.35 4.56 24.30
CA LEU A 9 -21.31 3.55 24.45
C LEU A 9 -21.26 2.57 23.27
N ASP A 10 -22.39 2.30 22.61
CA ASP A 10 -22.44 1.45 21.42
C ASP A 10 -21.87 2.14 20.15
N GLY A 11 -21.86 3.47 20.11
CA GLY A 11 -21.20 4.26 19.05
C GLY A 11 -19.66 4.20 19.11
N LEU A 12 -19.08 3.82 20.26
CA LEU A 12 -17.63 3.75 20.47
C LEU A 12 -17.00 2.41 20.08
N LYS A 13 -17.79 1.45 19.56
CA LYS A 13 -17.28 0.17 19.08
C LYS A 13 -17.53 -0.03 17.58
N PRO A 14 -16.86 0.75 16.70
CA PRO A 14 -16.94 0.56 15.24
C PRO A 14 -16.46 -0.84 14.78
N LEU A 15 -15.75 -1.56 15.65
CA LEU A 15 -15.18 -2.89 15.39
C LEU A 15 -16.10 -4.07 15.78
N SER A 16 -17.27 -3.84 16.39
CA SER A 16 -18.17 -4.93 16.82
C SER A 16 -19.09 -5.47 15.71
N ARG A 17 -19.04 -4.89 14.51
CA ARG A 17 -19.84 -5.30 13.35
C ARG A 17 -19.07 -6.12 12.30
N LEU A 18 -17.84 -6.52 12.59
CA LEU A 18 -17.07 -7.42 11.73
C LEU A 18 -17.24 -8.84 12.27
N ASP A 19 -18.19 -9.60 11.69
CA ASP A 19 -18.54 -10.95 12.16
C ASP A 19 -17.41 -11.99 11.90
N SER A 20 -16.36 -11.63 11.16
CA SER A 20 -15.19 -12.49 10.95
C SER A 20 -13.97 -11.73 10.39
N PRO A 21 -12.71 -12.12 10.72
CA PRO A 21 -11.52 -11.66 10.00
C PRO A 21 -11.59 -11.89 8.47
N ARG A 22 -12.47 -12.81 8.01
CA ARG A 22 -12.75 -13.01 6.59
C ARG A 22 -13.47 -11.84 5.92
N GLU A 23 -14.32 -11.09 6.63
CA GLU A 23 -14.99 -9.92 6.04
C GLU A 23 -14.04 -8.73 5.92
N MET A 24 -13.13 -8.58 6.89
CA MET A 24 -12.03 -7.61 6.80
C MET A 24 -11.14 -7.87 5.57
N ILE A 25 -10.83 -9.15 5.29
CA ILE A 25 -10.13 -9.56 4.06
C ILE A 25 -10.98 -9.30 2.80
N ARG A 26 -12.30 -9.51 2.86
CA ARG A 26 -13.22 -9.28 1.75
C ARG A 26 -13.36 -7.79 1.38
N GLN A 27 -13.31 -6.90 2.37
CA GLN A 27 -13.31 -5.45 2.18
C GLN A 27 -11.91 -4.85 1.94
N PHE A 28 -10.84 -5.64 2.04
CA PHE A 28 -9.48 -5.15 1.89
C PHE A 28 -9.17 -4.78 0.43
N THR A 29 -9.35 -3.52 0.07
CA THR A 29 -9.06 -3.00 -1.27
C THR A 29 -7.58 -2.65 -1.43
N PRO A 30 -7.02 -2.73 -2.65
CA PRO A 30 -5.62 -2.32 -2.89
C PRO A 30 -5.34 -0.84 -2.63
N ASN A 31 -6.37 -0.01 -2.40
CA ASN A 31 -6.22 1.37 -1.94
C ASN A 31 -5.39 1.49 -0.64
N TRP A 32 -5.42 0.48 0.24
CA TRP A 32 -4.61 0.50 1.47
C TRP A 32 -3.10 0.55 1.21
N PHE A 33 -2.62 0.10 0.04
CA PHE A 33 -1.21 0.26 -0.33
C PHE A 33 -0.80 1.72 -0.58
N ALA A 34 -1.77 2.63 -0.79
CA ALA A 34 -1.47 4.07 -0.81
C ALA A 34 -0.98 4.58 0.56
N ALA A 35 -1.47 3.98 1.66
CA ALA A 35 -0.96 4.31 3.00
C ALA A 35 0.51 3.89 3.15
N THR A 36 0.88 2.69 2.69
CA THR A 36 2.30 2.25 2.71
C THR A 36 3.19 3.09 1.80
N MET A 37 2.69 3.50 0.63
CA MET A 37 3.41 4.40 -0.26
C MET A 37 3.67 5.76 0.41
N GLY A 38 2.64 6.34 1.04
CA GLY A 38 2.74 7.62 1.75
C GLY A 38 3.66 7.56 2.98
N THR A 39 3.55 6.51 3.78
CA THR A 39 4.45 6.31 4.93
C THR A 39 5.89 6.09 4.49
N GLY A 40 6.11 5.32 3.43
CA GLY A 40 7.45 5.07 2.89
C GLY A 40 8.12 6.32 2.33
N ILE A 41 7.41 7.14 1.55
CA ILE A 41 7.99 8.39 1.03
C ILE A 41 8.25 9.40 2.14
N LEU A 42 7.38 9.47 3.16
CA LEU A 42 7.61 10.30 4.34
C LEU A 42 8.88 9.86 5.08
N ALA A 43 9.04 8.56 5.31
CA ALA A 43 10.24 8.00 5.93
C ALA A 43 11.53 8.40 5.19
N LEU A 44 11.53 8.36 3.86
CA LEU A 44 12.67 8.73 3.02
C LEU A 44 12.91 10.24 2.93
N ALA A 45 11.87 11.06 3.03
CA ALA A 45 11.96 12.50 2.93
C ALA A 45 12.47 13.17 4.22
N LEU A 46 12.14 12.62 5.39
CA LEU A 46 12.54 13.18 6.70
C LEU A 46 14.05 13.46 6.83
N PRO A 47 14.95 12.52 6.46
CA PRO A 47 16.39 12.76 6.52
C PRO A 47 16.92 13.80 5.53
N GLN A 48 16.15 14.13 4.49
CA GLN A 48 16.55 15.06 3.42
C GLN A 48 16.22 16.53 3.76
N VAL A 49 15.57 16.79 4.89
CA VAL A 49 15.15 18.14 5.27
C VAL A 49 16.39 19.00 5.59
N PRO A 50 16.57 20.16 4.94
CA PRO A 50 17.72 21.02 5.19
C PRO A 50 17.70 21.56 6.64
N GLY A 51 18.85 21.48 7.31
CA GLY A 51 19.04 21.98 8.68
C GLY A 51 18.64 21.02 9.81
N VAL A 52 17.65 20.15 9.62
CA VAL A 52 17.16 19.19 10.65
C VAL A 52 17.20 17.72 10.22
N GLY A 53 17.56 17.41 8.97
CA GLY A 53 17.51 16.04 8.43
C GLY A 53 18.32 15.03 9.24
N ALA A 54 19.48 15.42 9.77
CA ALA A 54 20.31 14.54 10.60
C ALA A 54 19.63 14.12 11.92
N SER A 55 18.85 15.01 12.56
CA SER A 55 18.11 14.68 13.79
C SER A 55 16.82 13.91 13.49
N LEU A 56 16.26 14.04 12.29
CA LEU A 56 15.08 13.31 11.82
C LEU A 56 15.41 11.93 11.23
N HIS A 57 16.67 11.62 10.97
CA HIS A 57 17.12 10.32 10.49
C HIS A 57 16.58 9.12 11.31
N PRO A 58 16.69 9.08 12.66
CA PRO A 58 16.14 7.98 13.45
C PRO A 58 14.60 7.88 13.38
N VAL A 59 13.90 9.00 13.18
CA VAL A 59 12.44 9.02 12.98
C VAL A 59 12.09 8.43 11.61
N GLY A 60 12.85 8.78 10.56
CA GLY A 60 12.73 8.19 9.24
C GLY A 60 12.98 6.67 9.26
N GLU A 61 14.01 6.22 9.96
CA GLU A 61 14.31 4.79 10.13
C GLU A 61 13.17 4.05 10.86
N ALA A 62 12.62 4.62 11.94
CA ALA A 62 11.49 4.03 12.65
C ALA A 62 10.23 3.92 11.78
N LEU A 63 9.94 4.96 10.98
CA LEU A 63 8.84 4.94 10.01
C LEU A 63 9.08 3.92 8.90
N TRP A 64 10.33 3.71 8.49
CA TRP A 64 10.67 2.69 7.50
C TRP A 64 10.40 1.27 8.01
N TYR A 65 10.81 0.93 9.25
CA TYR A 65 10.45 -0.36 9.85
C TYR A 65 8.95 -0.54 9.99
N PHE A 66 8.24 0.51 10.42
CA PHE A 66 6.78 0.50 10.49
C PHE A 66 6.15 0.27 9.10
N ASN A 67 6.70 0.91 8.05
CA ASN A 67 6.24 0.72 6.69
C ASN A 67 6.46 -0.72 6.19
N ILE A 68 7.61 -1.34 6.50
CA ILE A 68 7.87 -2.75 6.17
C ILE A 68 6.84 -3.67 6.83
N ALA A 69 6.55 -3.44 8.12
CA ALA A 69 5.56 -4.23 8.84
C ALA A 69 4.16 -4.05 8.24
N LEU A 70 3.77 -2.81 7.91
CA LEU A 70 2.49 -2.49 7.30
C LEU A 70 2.35 -3.09 5.90
N PHE A 71 3.39 -2.98 5.06
CA PHE A 71 3.43 -3.57 3.73
C PHE A 71 3.34 -5.10 3.78
N THR A 72 4.08 -5.74 4.70
CA THR A 72 4.03 -7.20 4.88
C THR A 72 2.65 -7.66 5.32
N LEU A 73 2.01 -6.93 6.25
CA LEU A 73 0.64 -7.20 6.70
C LEU A 73 -0.35 -7.09 5.52
N PHE A 74 -0.27 -6.00 4.75
CA PHE A 74 -1.16 -5.75 3.62
C PHE A 74 -0.94 -6.72 2.47
N ALA A 75 0.32 -7.06 2.16
CA ALA A 75 0.67 -8.09 1.20
C ALA A 75 0.13 -9.46 1.64
N GLY A 76 0.31 -9.84 2.91
CA GLY A 76 -0.22 -11.08 3.46
C GLY A 76 -1.75 -11.16 3.38
N LEU A 77 -2.46 -10.08 3.74
CA LEU A 77 -3.91 -9.99 3.59
C LEU A 77 -4.36 -10.07 2.13
N TYR A 78 -3.62 -9.43 1.21
CA TYR A 78 -3.90 -9.48 -0.22
C TYR A 78 -3.68 -10.89 -0.79
N THR A 79 -2.59 -11.57 -0.42
CA THR A 79 -2.33 -12.97 -0.81
C THR A 79 -3.37 -13.92 -0.20
N ALA A 80 -3.78 -13.71 1.06
CA ALA A 80 -4.84 -14.47 1.70
C ALA A 80 -6.18 -14.29 0.97
N ARG A 81 -6.49 -13.07 0.52
CA ARG A 81 -7.66 -12.79 -0.31
C ARG A 81 -7.60 -13.55 -1.64
N TRP A 82 -6.42 -13.57 -2.28
CA TRP A 82 -6.23 -14.25 -3.57
C TRP A 82 -6.35 -15.77 -3.47
N THR A 83 -5.83 -16.36 -2.40
CA THR A 83 -5.87 -17.81 -2.14
C THR A 83 -7.26 -18.28 -1.70
N MET A 84 -7.99 -17.51 -0.88
CA MET A 84 -9.33 -17.87 -0.42
C MET A 84 -10.46 -17.53 -1.41
N PHE A 85 -10.31 -16.46 -2.20
CA PHE A 85 -11.37 -15.93 -3.08
C PHE A 85 -10.88 -15.67 -4.52
N GLY A 86 -10.03 -16.55 -5.05
CA GLY A 86 -9.43 -16.40 -6.39
C GLY A 86 -10.43 -16.19 -7.54
N HIS A 87 -11.68 -16.66 -7.39
CA HIS A 87 -12.76 -16.41 -8.36
C HIS A 87 -13.28 -14.96 -8.35
N GLU A 88 -13.32 -14.27 -7.20
CA GLU A 88 -13.68 -12.84 -7.14
C GLU A 88 -12.51 -11.93 -7.53
N ALA A 89 -11.27 -12.32 -7.23
CA ALA A 89 -10.08 -11.55 -7.60
C ALA A 89 -9.92 -11.38 -9.12
N ARG A 90 -10.39 -12.36 -9.91
CA ARG A 90 -10.43 -12.25 -11.38
C ARG A 90 -11.48 -11.26 -11.87
N ARG A 91 -12.56 -11.06 -11.09
CA ARG A 91 -13.63 -10.10 -11.37
C ARG A 91 -13.22 -8.65 -11.03
N ILE A 92 -12.26 -8.46 -10.13
CA ILE A 92 -11.68 -7.15 -9.78
C ILE A 92 -10.98 -6.50 -10.99
N PHE A 93 -10.34 -7.27 -11.87
CA PHE A 93 -9.78 -6.76 -13.13
C PHE A 93 -10.84 -6.16 -14.08
N GLY A 94 -12.13 -6.39 -13.82
CA GLY A 94 -13.23 -5.82 -14.59
C GLY A 94 -13.72 -4.46 -14.09
N HIS A 95 -13.36 -4.01 -12.89
CA HIS A 95 -13.81 -2.72 -12.34
C HIS A 95 -12.68 -1.69 -12.35
N ASN A 96 -12.89 -0.67 -13.18
CA ASN A 96 -11.97 0.38 -13.61
C ASN A 96 -11.14 1.04 -12.48
N THR A 97 -11.74 1.25 -11.31
CA THR A 97 -11.11 1.93 -10.16
C THR A 97 -10.06 1.08 -9.45
N VAL A 98 -10.16 -0.25 -9.50
CA VAL A 98 -9.26 -1.14 -8.73
C VAL A 98 -7.94 -1.35 -9.46
N SER A 99 -7.92 -1.22 -10.79
CA SER A 99 -6.70 -1.32 -11.62
C SER A 99 -5.70 -0.19 -11.35
N MET A 100 -6.14 1.04 -11.09
CA MET A 100 -5.22 2.16 -10.82
C MET A 100 -4.42 1.95 -9.52
N PHE A 101 -5.04 1.33 -8.51
CA PHE A 101 -4.37 1.04 -7.24
C PHE A 101 -3.49 -0.21 -7.28
N ILE A 102 -3.48 -1.00 -8.36
CA ILE A 102 -2.51 -2.10 -8.47
C ILE A 102 -1.08 -1.52 -8.58
N GLY A 103 -0.94 -0.35 -9.22
CA GLY A 103 0.35 0.34 -9.33
C GLY A 103 0.90 0.89 -8.01
N THR A 104 0.09 0.99 -6.95
CA THR A 104 0.59 1.44 -5.64
C THR A 104 1.36 0.34 -4.90
N ILE A 105 1.20 -0.92 -5.29
CA ILE A 105 1.96 -2.05 -4.74
C ILE A 105 3.45 -1.94 -5.10
N PRO A 106 3.85 -1.87 -6.38
CA PRO A 106 5.25 -1.65 -6.73
C PRO A 106 5.75 -0.29 -6.23
N MET A 107 4.96 0.79 -6.32
CA MET A 107 5.41 2.07 -5.75
C MET A 107 5.68 1.99 -4.23
N GLY A 108 4.86 1.28 -3.47
CA GLY A 108 5.10 1.03 -2.05
C GLY A 108 6.37 0.19 -1.82
N LEU A 109 6.57 -0.87 -2.61
CA LEU A 109 7.77 -1.71 -2.53
C LEU A 109 9.04 -0.92 -2.87
N ALA A 110 9.00 -0.05 -3.86
CA ALA A 110 10.09 0.84 -4.23
C ALA A 110 10.54 1.72 -3.05
N THR A 111 9.61 2.22 -2.22
CA THR A 111 9.99 2.99 -1.01
C THR A 111 10.76 2.13 0.01
N ILE A 112 10.40 0.86 0.14
CA ILE A 112 11.09 -0.08 1.04
C ILE A 112 12.49 -0.38 0.53
N ILE A 113 12.64 -0.63 -0.78
CA ILE A 113 13.94 -0.86 -1.44
C ILE A 113 14.85 0.35 -1.27
N ASN A 114 14.33 1.56 -1.52
CA ASN A 114 15.10 2.79 -1.30
C ASN A 114 15.47 2.97 0.18
N GLY A 115 14.60 2.56 1.11
CA GLY A 115 14.92 2.59 2.54
C GLY A 115 15.99 1.58 2.95
N PHE A 116 16.11 0.43 2.28
CA PHE A 116 17.25 -0.48 2.46
C PHE A 116 18.58 0.19 2.08
N LEU A 117 18.59 1.03 1.04
CA LEU A 117 19.77 1.78 0.64
C LEU A 117 20.06 2.97 1.57
N ALA A 118 19.01 3.69 1.99
CA ALA A 118 19.14 4.88 2.83
C ALA A 118 19.47 4.55 4.30
N PHE A 119 18.77 3.56 4.88
CA PHE A 119 18.87 3.20 6.31
C PHE A 119 19.54 1.84 6.51
N GLY A 120 19.26 0.87 5.65
CA GLY A 120 19.83 -0.48 5.75
C GLY A 120 21.34 -0.52 5.50
N LEU A 121 21.84 0.23 4.52
CA LEU A 121 23.27 0.25 4.18
C LEU A 121 24.13 0.84 5.33
N PRO A 122 23.78 1.98 5.95
CA PRO A 122 24.49 2.46 7.13
C PRO A 122 24.40 1.53 8.35
N ARG A 123 23.28 0.79 8.51
CA ARG A 123 23.00 0.00 9.72
C ARG A 123 23.52 -1.43 9.69
N PHE A 124 23.41 -2.10 8.54
CA PHE A 124 23.72 -3.52 8.32
C PHE A 124 24.88 -3.75 7.35
N GLY A 125 25.40 -2.69 6.71
CA GLY A 125 26.51 -2.76 5.76
C GLY A 125 26.12 -3.30 4.38
N ALA A 126 27.10 -3.63 3.55
CA ALA A 126 26.90 -4.02 2.16
C ALA A 126 26.07 -5.31 1.95
N GLY A 127 25.81 -6.09 3.01
CA GLY A 127 25.00 -7.32 2.94
C GLY A 127 23.53 -7.09 2.56
N VAL A 128 23.01 -5.87 2.69
CA VAL A 128 21.62 -5.56 2.28
C VAL A 128 21.48 -5.32 0.77
N ILE A 129 22.57 -5.02 0.06
CA ILE A 129 22.56 -4.73 -1.39
C ILE A 129 21.97 -5.89 -2.20
N PRO A 130 22.42 -7.15 -2.06
CA PRO A 130 21.84 -8.25 -2.85
C PRO A 130 20.37 -8.51 -2.54
N ILE A 131 19.92 -8.23 -1.30
CA ILE A 131 18.51 -8.33 -0.90
C ILE A 131 17.70 -7.23 -1.61
N ALA A 132 18.18 -5.99 -1.55
CA ALA A 132 17.54 -4.85 -2.21
C ALA A 132 17.49 -5.05 -3.74
N GLU A 133 18.54 -5.59 -4.35
CA GLU A 133 18.59 -5.90 -5.78
C GLU A 133 17.58 -6.99 -6.17
N THR A 134 17.45 -8.05 -5.36
CA THR A 134 16.45 -9.10 -5.60
C THR A 134 15.04 -8.54 -5.52
N LEU A 135 14.74 -7.73 -4.49
CA LEU A 135 13.46 -7.05 -4.35
C LEU A 135 13.21 -6.07 -5.50
N TRP A 136 14.25 -5.39 -5.98
CA TRP A 136 14.18 -4.47 -7.11
C TRP A 136 13.79 -5.18 -8.41
N TRP A 137 14.34 -6.35 -8.70
CA TRP A 137 13.92 -7.12 -9.88
C TRP A 137 12.44 -7.52 -9.83
N ILE A 138 11.95 -7.91 -8.65
CA ILE A 138 10.53 -8.21 -8.44
C ILE A 138 9.69 -6.94 -8.66
N ASP A 139 10.14 -5.81 -8.13
CA ASP A 139 9.48 -4.51 -8.30
C ASP A 139 9.40 -4.08 -9.76
N VAL A 140 10.50 -4.24 -10.52
CA VAL A 140 10.57 -3.95 -11.96
C VAL A 140 9.59 -4.82 -12.74
N ALA A 141 9.56 -6.13 -12.47
CA ALA A 141 8.64 -7.04 -13.14
C ALA A 141 7.17 -6.68 -12.87
N MET A 142 6.84 -6.36 -11.61
CA MET A 142 5.50 -5.91 -11.23
C MET A 142 5.15 -4.56 -11.87
N SER A 143 6.07 -3.60 -11.85
CA SER A 143 5.90 -2.28 -12.44
C SER A 143 5.67 -2.36 -13.94
N LEU A 144 6.42 -3.21 -14.65
CA LEU A 144 6.24 -3.41 -16.08
C LEU A 144 4.91 -4.10 -16.37
N ALA A 145 4.54 -5.12 -15.59
CA ALA A 145 3.23 -5.76 -15.71
C ALA A 145 2.09 -4.77 -15.51
N CYS A 146 2.17 -3.91 -14.49
CA CYS A 146 1.17 -2.86 -14.24
C CYS A 146 1.16 -1.81 -15.36
N GLY A 147 2.35 -1.37 -15.79
CA GLY A 147 2.53 -0.36 -16.84
C GLY A 147 2.04 -0.81 -18.22
N VAL A 148 1.99 -2.12 -18.49
CA VAL A 148 1.40 -2.67 -19.72
C VAL A 148 -0.08 -3.01 -19.53
N ALA A 149 -0.45 -3.63 -18.41
CA ALA A 149 -1.82 -4.09 -18.15
C ALA A 149 -2.80 -2.92 -17.99
N ILE A 150 -2.40 -1.83 -17.32
CA ILE A 150 -3.29 -0.68 -17.08
C ILE A 150 -3.66 0.00 -18.41
N PRO A 151 -2.71 0.43 -19.27
CA PRO A 151 -3.05 1.01 -20.58
C PRO A 151 -3.78 0.02 -21.49
N TYR A 152 -3.41 -1.27 -21.48
CA TYR A 152 -4.11 -2.28 -22.26
C TYR A 152 -5.59 -2.38 -21.87
N LEU A 153 -5.90 -2.42 -20.58
CA LEU A 153 -7.27 -2.40 -20.08
C LEU A 153 -7.95 -1.05 -20.34
N MET A 154 -7.21 0.06 -20.31
CA MET A 154 -7.74 1.36 -20.70
C MET A 154 -8.21 1.32 -22.16
N PHE A 155 -7.39 0.89 -23.10
CA PHE A 155 -7.74 0.83 -24.52
C PHE A 155 -8.79 -0.23 -24.89
N THR A 156 -8.86 -1.35 -24.17
CA THR A 156 -9.80 -2.45 -24.51
C THR A 156 -11.15 -2.35 -23.80
N ARG A 157 -11.25 -1.62 -22.68
CA ARG A 157 -12.48 -1.55 -21.85
C ARG A 157 -13.00 -0.14 -21.63
N HIS A 158 -12.24 0.93 -21.92
CA HIS A 158 -12.80 2.27 -21.92
C HIS A 158 -13.34 2.62 -23.30
N GLU A 159 -14.66 2.70 -23.41
CA GLU A 159 -15.22 3.75 -24.26
C GLU A 159 -14.83 5.08 -23.61
N HIS A 160 -14.12 5.93 -24.34
CA HIS A 160 -13.93 7.33 -23.97
C HIS A 160 -15.30 8.03 -24.05
N SER A 161 -16.18 7.80 -23.08
CA SER A 161 -17.32 8.68 -22.88
C SER A 161 -16.77 9.98 -22.32
N LEU A 162 -16.90 11.03 -23.12
CA LEU A 162 -16.47 12.41 -22.83
C LEU A 162 -17.13 13.03 -21.58
N ASP A 163 -18.05 12.31 -20.92
CA ASP A 163 -18.76 12.75 -19.71
C ASP A 163 -17.91 12.76 -18.43
N GLY A 164 -16.67 12.28 -18.47
CA GLY A 164 -15.75 12.23 -17.32
C GLY A 164 -14.79 13.42 -17.18
N MET A 165 -14.84 14.44 -18.05
CA MET A 165 -14.02 15.64 -17.88
C MET A 165 -14.67 16.60 -16.87
N THR A 166 -14.60 16.26 -15.58
CA THR A 166 -14.79 17.27 -14.55
C THR A 166 -13.49 18.04 -14.40
N ALA A 167 -13.53 19.32 -14.77
CA ALA A 167 -12.52 20.29 -14.38
C ALA A 167 -12.65 20.54 -12.87
N VAL A 168 -11.77 19.90 -12.09
CA VAL A 168 -11.45 20.33 -10.73
C VAL A 168 -9.94 20.39 -10.62
#